data_AF-A0A931P4G1-F1
#
_entry.id   AF-A0A931P4G1-F1
#
_cell.length_a   1.000
_cell.length_b   1.000
_cell.length_c   1.000
_cell.angle_alpha   90.00
_cell.angle_beta   90.00
_cell.angle_gamma   90.00
#
_symmetry.space_group_name_H-M   'P 1'
#
loop_
_entity.id
_entity.type
_entity.pdbx_description
1 polymer ?
#
loop_
_entity_poly.entity_id
_entity_poly.type
_entity_poly.pdbx_seq_one_letter_code
_entity_poly.pdbx_strand_id
1 'polypeptide(L)'
;MPSTVTVTCEQAVYGSFPFRDQGYDILTASAGCRPEWLAAFALYCRDLGQPPSEASPVVDRLLFARKIPAGPWVVALGSAQGCDDRGRPGAWAFHGLFLSNRDYRSLGASPFPLRPHLIDRFSAGMSLPCGPVEVNLPPEISTPETDPAKIRWISKGRKLRCVGSYDTFESTERFWRSLGIRVRSRRSLTTWAFRSDTPYHWSCISNQRIADESDRQDHGVLKFLPEELDVPARHQLATSRGRWLEILGGIVAISLAIMLIRSIFGNSASKYGPAGEHAMTVPSDDVAPAIGSFEANEMPRDVQDYLRERLIDWAERLGSEPGRAETGFAMEAARVAGALRYEGPLLTSEFRNDGDSLQSVETAIAYADLIRRHSAFRSWPDDHGRATTAPPAYALATLAWCVRSDELKKEASRIRTIEDARRWFDRFLESVLPASIPHGLPPTGLEGSHPELIEYRLHLSRIARLK
;
A
#
# COMPACT_ATOMS: atom_id res chain seq x y z
N MET A 1 4.11 16.02 -31.99
CA MET A 1 5.46 16.25 -31.43
C MET A 1 5.60 15.41 -30.16
N PRO A 2 6.77 14.82 -29.88
CA PRO A 2 6.99 14.12 -28.62
C PRO A 2 6.82 15.12 -27.47
N SER A 3 5.99 14.77 -26.49
CA SER A 3 5.82 15.59 -25.28
C SER A 3 6.95 15.26 -24.31
N THR A 4 7.67 16.28 -23.85
CA THR A 4 8.71 16.12 -22.82
C THR A 4 8.13 16.47 -21.46
N VAL A 5 8.48 15.70 -20.43
CA VAL A 5 8.09 15.95 -19.04
C VAL A 5 9.34 15.90 -18.17
N THR A 6 9.44 16.84 -17.24
CA THR A 6 10.49 16.83 -16.21
C THR A 6 9.99 16.07 -14.99
N VAL A 7 10.77 15.10 -14.53
CA VAL A 7 10.50 14.32 -13.30
C VAL A 7 11.67 14.41 -12.35
N THR A 8 11.43 14.41 -11.04
CA THR A 8 12.51 14.33 -10.05
C THR A 8 12.80 12.87 -9.74
N CYS A 9 14.08 12.50 -9.80
CA CYS A 9 14.51 11.14 -9.51
C CYS A 9 15.66 11.13 -8.49
N GLU A 10 15.50 10.32 -7.45
CA GLU A 10 16.61 9.80 -6.65
C GLU A 10 17.05 8.45 -7.23
N GLN A 11 18.29 8.04 -6.97
CA GLN A 11 18.89 6.87 -7.61
C GLN A 11 19.64 5.99 -6.62
N ALA A 12 19.64 4.67 -6.85
CA ALA A 12 20.49 3.74 -6.13
C ALA A 12 20.94 2.57 -7.01
N VAL A 13 22.09 1.99 -6.66
CA VAL A 13 22.59 0.75 -7.27
C VAL A 13 22.65 -0.34 -6.21
N TYR A 14 22.10 -1.51 -6.53
CA TYR A 14 22.18 -2.73 -5.74
C TYR A 14 22.99 -3.78 -6.51
N GLY A 15 23.92 -4.49 -5.87
CA GLY A 15 24.74 -5.50 -6.53
C GLY A 15 25.83 -6.06 -5.62
N SER A 16 26.73 -6.86 -6.16
CA SER A 16 27.90 -7.39 -5.43
C SER A 16 29.05 -6.40 -5.37
N PHE A 17 29.73 -6.30 -4.21
CA PHE A 17 30.90 -5.42 -4.04
C PHE A 17 32.19 -6.10 -4.50
N PRO A 18 32.89 -5.62 -5.55
CA PRO A 18 34.10 -6.29 -6.07
C PRO A 18 35.29 -6.40 -5.08
N PHE A 19 35.21 -5.79 -3.89
CA PHE A 19 36.29 -5.73 -2.90
C PHE A 19 35.82 -6.01 -1.46
N ARG A 20 34.60 -6.51 -1.24
CA ARG A 20 34.09 -6.87 0.10
C ARG A 20 33.34 -8.18 0.06
N ASP A 21 33.71 -9.09 0.97
CA ASP A 21 33.10 -10.42 1.10
C ASP A 21 31.70 -10.43 1.75
N GLN A 22 30.93 -9.35 1.58
CA GLN A 22 29.64 -9.12 2.24
C GLN A 22 28.44 -9.51 1.36
N GLY A 23 28.69 -9.94 0.12
CA GLY A 23 27.64 -10.34 -0.83
C GLY A 23 26.95 -9.14 -1.49
N TYR A 24 25.66 -9.28 -1.77
CA TYR A 24 24.87 -8.28 -2.49
C TYR A 24 24.23 -7.26 -1.55
N ASP A 25 24.48 -5.97 -1.78
CA ASP A 25 23.87 -4.86 -1.04
C ASP A 25 23.77 -3.59 -1.90
N ILE A 26 23.31 -2.49 -1.31
CA ILE A 26 23.34 -1.15 -1.89
C ILE A 26 24.80 -0.69 -2.04
N LEU A 27 25.25 -0.59 -3.30
CA LEU A 27 26.61 -0.18 -3.65
C LEU A 27 26.80 1.35 -3.55
N THR A 28 25.77 2.10 -3.95
CA THR A 28 25.75 3.57 -3.92
C THR A 28 24.31 4.07 -4.00
N ALA A 29 24.06 5.25 -3.45
CA ALA A 29 22.78 5.93 -3.51
C ALA A 29 22.99 7.45 -3.60
N SER A 30 22.10 8.13 -4.34
CA SER A 30 22.03 9.58 -4.35
C SER A 30 21.62 10.13 -2.98
N ALA A 31 22.00 11.36 -2.65
CA ALA A 31 21.80 11.94 -1.32
C ALA A 31 20.33 12.03 -0.85
N GLY A 32 19.37 12.05 -1.79
CA GLY A 32 17.93 12.12 -1.49
C GLY A 32 17.30 10.78 -1.10
N CYS A 33 18.02 9.66 -1.25
CA CYS A 33 17.45 8.34 -0.98
C CYS A 33 17.25 8.10 0.53
N ARG A 34 15.99 7.95 0.95
CA ARG A 34 15.66 7.61 2.33
C ARG A 34 16.07 6.15 2.67
N PRO A 35 16.52 5.85 3.90
CA PRO A 35 16.95 4.49 4.28
C PRO A 35 15.88 3.41 4.05
N GLU A 36 14.62 3.70 4.31
CA GLU A 36 13.51 2.76 4.08
C GLU A 36 13.31 2.45 2.59
N TRP A 37 13.65 3.38 1.69
CA TRP A 37 13.55 3.16 0.25
C TRP A 37 14.64 2.22 -0.23
N LEU A 38 15.86 2.43 0.28
CA LEU A 38 17.01 1.58 0.00
C LEU A 38 16.77 0.16 0.53
N ALA A 39 16.23 0.01 1.73
CA ALA A 39 15.87 -1.28 2.30
C ALA A 39 14.80 -2.00 1.46
N ALA A 40 13.74 -1.30 1.04
CA ALA A 40 12.70 -1.86 0.17
C ALA A 40 13.25 -2.25 -1.21
N PHE A 41 14.11 -1.41 -1.80
CA PHE A 41 14.76 -1.70 -3.07
C PHE A 41 15.67 -2.93 -2.98
N ALA A 42 16.51 -3.03 -1.94
CA ALA A 42 17.34 -4.21 -1.68
C ALA A 42 16.50 -5.49 -1.47
N LEU A 43 15.33 -5.38 -0.83
CA LEU A 43 14.38 -6.51 -0.74
C LEU A 43 13.85 -6.89 -2.12
N TYR A 44 13.37 -5.94 -2.93
CA TYR A 44 12.88 -6.24 -4.27
C TYR A 44 13.93 -6.87 -5.17
N CYS A 45 15.17 -6.39 -5.12
CA CYS A 45 16.26 -6.97 -5.89
C CYS A 45 16.60 -8.40 -5.44
N ARG A 46 16.57 -8.68 -4.13
CA ARG A 46 16.75 -10.04 -3.60
C ARG A 46 15.61 -10.98 -3.97
N ASP A 47 14.37 -10.51 -3.86
CA ASP A 47 13.17 -11.30 -4.16
C ASP A 47 13.09 -11.69 -5.64
N LEU A 48 13.62 -10.87 -6.53
CA LEU A 48 13.74 -11.22 -7.95
C LEU A 48 14.77 -12.33 -8.18
N GLY A 49 15.70 -12.54 -7.24
CA GLY A 49 16.69 -13.60 -7.27
C GLY A 49 17.71 -13.47 -8.40
N GLN A 50 18.58 -14.48 -8.51
CA GLN A 50 19.31 -14.72 -9.74
C GLN A 50 18.32 -15.25 -10.80
N PRO A 51 18.51 -14.94 -12.09
CA PRO A 51 17.69 -15.53 -13.13
C PRO A 51 17.71 -17.07 -13.02
N PRO A 52 16.61 -17.77 -13.35
CA PRO A 52 16.55 -19.23 -13.26
C PRO A 52 17.75 -19.87 -13.96
N SER A 53 18.34 -20.93 -13.41
CA SER A 53 19.52 -21.60 -13.99
C SER A 53 19.31 -22.14 -15.41
N GLU A 54 18.05 -22.35 -15.80
CA GLU A 54 17.62 -22.73 -17.17
C GLU A 54 17.62 -21.53 -18.14
N ALA A 55 17.66 -20.31 -17.61
CA ALA A 55 18.06 -19.16 -18.40
C ALA A 55 19.53 -19.36 -18.76
N SER A 56 19.76 -19.78 -20.01
CA SER A 56 21.04 -19.60 -20.68
C SER A 56 21.61 -18.22 -20.29
N PRO A 57 22.93 -18.07 -20.04
CA PRO A 57 23.58 -16.95 -19.32
C PRO A 57 23.46 -15.55 -19.97
N VAL A 58 22.44 -15.32 -20.79
CA VAL A 58 22.15 -14.14 -21.60
C VAL A 58 20.77 -13.60 -21.21
N VAL A 59 20.59 -13.26 -19.93
CA VAL A 59 19.55 -12.28 -19.54
C VAL A 59 20.17 -10.92 -19.77
N ASP A 60 19.94 -10.34 -20.95
CA ASP A 60 20.57 -9.07 -21.29
C ASP A 60 20.10 -7.95 -20.34
N ARG A 61 18.78 -7.90 -20.05
CA ARG A 61 18.16 -6.82 -19.28
C ARG A 61 16.87 -7.28 -18.58
N LEU A 62 16.68 -6.88 -17.33
CA LEU A 62 15.45 -7.03 -16.56
C LEU A 62 14.93 -5.63 -16.20
N LEU A 63 13.72 -5.25 -16.61
CA LEU A 63 13.10 -4.00 -16.15
C LEU A 63 11.98 -4.32 -15.17
N PHE A 64 11.99 -3.74 -13.99
CA PHE A 64 10.85 -3.77 -13.08
C PHE A 64 10.41 -2.38 -12.65
N ALA A 65 9.13 -2.27 -12.32
CA ALA A 65 8.50 -1.11 -11.71
C ALA A 65 7.66 -1.57 -10.53
N ARG A 66 7.99 -1.13 -9.32
CA ARG A 66 7.28 -1.51 -8.09
C ARG A 66 7.03 -0.29 -7.22
N LYS A 67 5.87 -0.26 -6.56
CA LYS A 67 5.54 0.78 -5.59
C LYS A 67 6.05 0.37 -4.21
N ILE A 68 6.90 1.19 -3.59
CA ILE A 68 7.24 1.02 -2.18
C ILE A 68 6.00 1.38 -1.34
N PRO A 69 5.60 0.56 -0.35
CA PRO A 69 4.50 0.88 0.55
C PRO A 69 4.67 2.25 1.18
N ALA A 70 3.77 3.17 0.83
CA ALA A 70 3.77 4.55 1.29
C ALA A 70 5.12 5.29 1.11
N GLY A 71 5.87 4.91 0.07
CA GLY A 71 7.07 5.57 -0.44
C GLY A 71 6.96 5.77 -1.95
N PRO A 72 8.03 5.97 -2.71
CA PRO A 72 8.01 6.25 -4.15
C PRO A 72 7.77 4.98 -5.00
N TRP A 73 7.58 5.17 -6.30
CA TRP A 73 7.79 4.13 -7.29
C TRP A 73 9.27 3.89 -7.47
N VAL A 74 9.68 2.63 -7.57
CA VAL A 74 11.01 2.21 -8.00
C VAL A 74 10.89 1.67 -9.41
N VAL A 75 11.63 2.26 -10.35
CA VAL A 75 11.83 1.72 -11.68
C VAL A 75 13.28 1.32 -11.81
N ALA A 76 13.56 0.04 -12.04
CA ALA A 76 14.92 -0.47 -12.00
C ALA A 76 15.25 -1.39 -13.17
N LEU A 77 16.48 -1.24 -13.65
CA LEU A 77 17.09 -2.09 -14.66
C LEU A 77 18.10 -3.02 -13.98
N GLY A 78 17.86 -4.32 -14.08
CA GLY A 78 18.85 -5.35 -13.80
C GLY A 78 19.70 -5.65 -15.03
N SER A 79 21.00 -5.80 -14.84
CA SER A 79 21.96 -6.18 -15.88
C SER A 79 23.07 -7.09 -15.35
N ALA A 80 23.56 -7.97 -16.22
CA ALA A 80 24.70 -8.84 -15.94
C ALA A 80 25.99 -8.03 -15.81
N GLN A 81 26.78 -8.33 -14.78
CA GLN A 81 28.07 -7.69 -14.47
C GLN A 81 29.27 -8.61 -14.71
N GLY A 82 29.05 -9.84 -15.21
CA GLY A 82 30.11 -10.82 -15.45
C GLY A 82 30.38 -11.66 -14.21
N CYS A 83 31.52 -11.43 -13.55
CA CYS A 83 31.89 -12.15 -12.32
C CYS A 83 31.60 -11.33 -11.07
N ASP A 84 31.30 -12.00 -9.97
CA ASP A 84 31.18 -11.36 -8.66
C ASP A 84 32.56 -11.09 -8.07
N ASP A 85 32.55 -10.58 -6.85
CA ASP A 85 33.73 -10.21 -6.08
C ASP A 85 34.64 -11.39 -5.71
N ARG A 86 34.11 -12.62 -5.78
CA ARG A 86 34.87 -13.86 -5.60
C ARG A 86 35.30 -14.47 -6.94
N GLY A 87 35.09 -13.77 -8.05
CA GLY A 87 35.37 -14.26 -9.40
C GLY A 87 34.35 -15.31 -9.89
N ARG A 88 33.24 -15.51 -9.18
CA ARG A 88 32.19 -16.45 -9.61
C ARG A 88 31.38 -15.81 -10.74
N PRO A 89 31.19 -16.48 -11.88
CA PRO A 89 30.41 -15.94 -12.97
C PRO A 89 28.93 -15.78 -12.56
N GLY A 90 28.22 -14.87 -13.24
CA GLY A 90 26.79 -14.62 -13.01
C GLY A 90 26.50 -13.47 -12.04
N ALA A 91 27.44 -12.54 -11.84
CA ALA A 91 27.14 -11.34 -11.08
C ALA A 91 26.05 -10.51 -11.74
N TRP A 92 25.16 -9.98 -10.90
CA TRP A 92 24.04 -9.18 -11.32
C TRP A 92 23.99 -7.88 -10.52
N ALA A 93 23.53 -6.81 -11.14
CA ALA A 93 23.31 -5.56 -10.44
C ALA A 93 22.04 -4.89 -10.96
N PHE A 94 21.46 -4.05 -10.13
CA PHE A 94 20.26 -3.28 -10.44
C PHE A 94 20.53 -1.81 -10.21
N HIS A 95 20.14 -0.98 -11.18
CA HIS A 95 20.05 0.46 -10.98
C HIS A 95 18.59 0.86 -10.92
N GLY A 96 18.21 1.49 -9.81
CA GLY A 96 16.86 1.92 -9.52
C GLY A 96 16.75 3.44 -9.51
N LEU A 97 15.69 3.94 -10.14
CA LEU A 97 15.20 5.30 -10.03
C LEU A 97 13.99 5.31 -9.10
N PHE A 98 14.00 6.19 -8.11
CA PHE A 98 12.88 6.46 -7.23
C PHE A 98 12.11 7.66 -7.77
N LEU A 99 10.80 7.52 -7.94
CA LEU A 99 9.91 8.57 -8.45
C LEU A 99 8.72 8.76 -7.53
N SER A 100 8.31 10.01 -7.33
CA SER A 100 7.05 10.29 -6.67
C SER A 100 5.87 9.66 -7.43
N ASN A 101 4.74 9.42 -6.76
CA ASN A 101 3.52 8.95 -7.44
C ASN A 101 3.10 9.86 -8.60
N ARG A 102 3.25 11.17 -8.37
CA ARG A 102 2.94 12.20 -9.35
C ARG A 102 3.85 12.07 -10.57
N ASP A 103 5.16 12.00 -10.36
CA ASP A 103 6.14 11.92 -11.44
C ASP A 103 5.99 10.62 -12.22
N TYR A 104 5.77 9.50 -11.54
CA TYR A 104 5.48 8.26 -12.25
C TYR A 104 4.21 8.36 -13.10
N ARG A 105 3.16 9.03 -12.61
CA ARG A 105 1.92 9.27 -13.36
C ARG A 105 2.06 10.26 -14.50
N SER A 106 2.89 11.29 -14.37
CA SER A 106 3.16 12.25 -15.45
C SER A 106 3.88 11.56 -16.62
N LEU A 107 4.60 10.47 -16.35
CA LEU A 107 5.13 9.53 -17.35
C LEU A 107 4.08 8.55 -17.89
N GLY A 108 2.79 8.80 -17.62
CA GLY A 108 1.70 7.89 -17.97
C GLY A 108 1.68 6.62 -17.13
N ALA A 109 2.30 6.60 -15.94
CA ALA A 109 2.52 5.40 -15.11
C ALA A 109 3.21 4.27 -15.90
N SER A 110 4.22 4.65 -16.67
CA SER A 110 4.95 3.76 -17.56
C SER A 110 6.43 3.78 -17.19
N PRO A 111 7.08 2.63 -16.94
CA PRO A 111 8.52 2.61 -16.68
C PRO A 111 9.36 2.70 -17.95
N PHE A 112 8.76 2.46 -19.12
CA PHE A 112 9.44 2.38 -20.40
C PHE A 112 10.15 3.69 -20.82
N PRO A 113 9.55 4.89 -20.66
CA PRO A 113 10.22 6.15 -20.97
C PRO A 113 11.49 6.41 -20.17
N LEU A 114 11.66 5.77 -19.00
CA LEU A 114 12.83 5.94 -18.14
C LEU A 114 14.03 5.11 -18.57
N ARG A 115 13.86 4.18 -19.52
CA ARG A 115 14.93 3.28 -19.96
C ARG A 115 16.23 4.00 -20.36
N PRO A 116 16.22 5.12 -21.11
CA PRO A 116 17.46 5.83 -21.46
C PRO A 116 18.21 6.41 -20.26
N HIS A 117 17.54 6.58 -19.12
CA HIS A 117 18.11 7.10 -17.88
C HIS A 117 18.58 6.00 -16.93
N LEU A 118 18.33 4.74 -17.27
CA LEU A 118 18.83 3.60 -16.52
C LEU A 118 20.21 3.20 -17.05
N ILE A 119 21.20 3.27 -16.17
CA ILE A 119 22.57 2.81 -16.42
C ILE A 119 22.59 1.27 -16.34
N ASP A 120 23.44 0.60 -17.13
CA ASP A 120 23.60 -0.86 -17.12
C ASP A 120 25.01 -1.33 -16.70
N ARG A 121 25.95 -0.40 -16.53
CA ARG A 121 27.32 -0.63 -16.05
C ARG A 121 27.58 0.16 -14.79
N PHE A 122 27.98 -0.54 -13.72
CA PHE A 122 28.15 0.08 -12.42
C PHE A 122 29.53 -0.20 -11.84
N SER A 123 29.97 0.71 -10.99
CA SER A 123 31.12 0.52 -10.13
C SER A 123 30.79 1.04 -8.73
N ALA A 124 31.34 0.40 -7.71
CA ALA A 124 31.18 0.88 -6.34
C ALA A 124 31.84 2.27 -6.21
N GLY A 125 31.19 3.18 -5.49
CA GLY A 125 31.64 4.56 -5.34
C GLY A 125 31.30 5.50 -6.51
N MET A 126 30.54 5.03 -7.51
CA MET A 126 29.96 5.91 -8.53
C MET A 126 29.08 6.98 -7.88
N SER A 127 29.28 8.24 -8.28
CA SER A 127 28.38 9.33 -7.91
C SER A 127 27.13 9.27 -8.76
N LEU A 128 25.97 9.17 -8.11
CA LEU A 128 24.67 9.17 -8.78
C LEU A 128 24.04 10.56 -8.69
N PRO A 129 23.60 11.16 -9.81
CA PRO A 129 22.92 12.44 -9.77
C PRO A 129 21.58 12.33 -9.04
N CYS A 130 21.18 13.42 -8.38
CA CYS A 130 19.85 13.59 -7.80
C CYS A 130 19.21 14.81 -8.48
N GLY A 131 17.92 14.72 -8.78
CA GLY A 131 17.14 15.89 -9.19
C GLY A 131 16.36 15.69 -10.49
N PRO A 132 16.05 16.80 -11.19
CA PRO A 132 15.17 16.77 -12.34
C PRO A 132 15.82 16.07 -13.54
N VAL A 133 15.03 15.24 -14.21
CA VAL A 133 15.38 14.51 -15.43
C VAL A 133 14.30 14.79 -16.47
N GLU A 134 14.72 15.23 -17.66
CA GLU A 134 13.81 15.38 -18.79
C GLU A 134 13.58 14.03 -19.46
N VAL A 135 12.31 13.62 -19.53
CA VAL A 135 11.89 12.35 -20.10
C VAL A 135 11.01 12.61 -21.30
N ASN A 136 11.40 12.04 -22.44
CA ASN A 136 10.61 12.11 -23.66
C ASN A 136 9.51 11.06 -23.61
N LEU A 137 8.26 11.50 -23.67
CA LEU A 137 7.13 10.59 -23.72
C LEU A 137 6.92 10.12 -25.16
N PRO A 138 6.76 8.80 -25.36
CA PRO A 138 6.43 8.28 -26.68
C PRO A 138 5.03 8.75 -27.10
N PRO A 139 4.79 8.97 -28.40
CA PRO A 139 3.49 9.41 -28.90
C PRO A 139 2.38 8.45 -28.46
N GLU A 140 1.18 8.98 -28.25
CA GLU A 140 0.02 8.17 -27.88
C GLU A 140 -0.26 7.15 -28.98
N ILE A 141 -0.26 5.86 -28.60
CA ILE A 141 -0.46 4.76 -29.54
C ILE A 141 -1.97 4.57 -29.67
N SER A 142 -2.49 4.59 -30.90
CA SER A 142 -3.86 4.17 -31.19
C SER A 142 -4.07 2.76 -30.65
N THR A 143 -5.11 2.57 -29.82
CA THR A 143 -5.37 1.33 -29.07
C THR A 143 -5.10 0.08 -29.91
N PRO A 144 -4.05 -0.71 -29.62
CA PRO A 144 -3.86 -1.98 -30.29
C PRO A 144 -4.98 -2.94 -29.88
N GLU A 145 -5.24 -3.93 -30.73
CA GLU A 145 -6.12 -5.06 -30.47
C GLU A 145 -5.55 -5.89 -29.30
N THR A 146 -5.77 -5.38 -28.09
CA THR A 146 -5.33 -6.02 -26.86
C THR A 146 -6.45 -6.92 -26.38
N ASP A 147 -6.12 -8.17 -26.06
CA ASP A 147 -7.07 -9.12 -25.49
C ASP A 147 -7.79 -8.50 -24.25
N PRO A 148 -9.09 -8.20 -24.36
CA PRO A 148 -9.85 -7.54 -23.29
C PRO A 148 -9.93 -8.42 -22.03
N ALA A 149 -9.76 -9.74 -22.16
CA ALA A 149 -9.68 -10.63 -21.00
C ALA A 149 -8.46 -10.28 -20.15
N LYS A 150 -7.27 -10.12 -20.74
CA LYS A 150 -6.03 -9.77 -20.03
C LYS A 150 -6.17 -8.43 -19.28
N ILE A 151 -6.77 -7.43 -19.92
CA ILE A 151 -7.05 -6.13 -19.30
C ILE A 151 -7.96 -6.31 -18.08
N ARG A 152 -9.01 -7.12 -18.20
CA ARG A 152 -9.96 -7.41 -17.11
C ARG A 152 -9.27 -8.10 -15.93
N TRP A 153 -8.40 -9.07 -16.18
CA TRP A 153 -7.64 -9.79 -15.14
C TRP A 153 -6.73 -8.86 -14.34
N ILE A 154 -5.93 -8.03 -15.01
CA ILE A 154 -5.05 -7.06 -14.34
C ILE A 154 -5.88 -6.00 -13.60
N SER A 155 -6.99 -5.55 -14.19
CA SER A 155 -7.88 -4.58 -13.54
C SER A 155 -8.43 -5.12 -12.22
N LYS A 156 -8.78 -6.41 -12.17
CA LYS A 156 -9.21 -7.14 -10.96
C LYS A 156 -8.08 -7.42 -9.95
N GLY A 157 -6.82 -7.12 -10.28
CA GLY A 157 -5.69 -7.31 -9.38
C GLY A 157 -5.14 -8.70 -9.32
N ARG A 158 -5.43 -9.49 -10.34
CA ARG A 158 -4.85 -10.82 -10.49
C ARG A 158 -3.43 -10.70 -11.05
N LYS A 159 -2.54 -11.60 -10.59
CA LYS A 159 -1.19 -11.74 -11.13
C LYS A 159 -1.31 -12.30 -12.53
N LEU A 160 -0.77 -11.60 -13.53
CA LEU A 160 -0.74 -12.09 -14.91
C LEU A 160 0.70 -12.32 -15.29
N ARG A 161 1.04 -13.57 -15.63
CA ARG A 161 2.32 -13.94 -16.25
C ARG A 161 2.07 -14.23 -17.71
N CYS A 162 2.72 -13.53 -18.62
CA CYS A 162 2.68 -13.88 -20.04
C CYS A 162 3.97 -14.61 -20.40
N VAL A 163 3.82 -15.74 -21.11
CA VAL A 163 4.90 -16.53 -21.70
C VAL A 163 4.62 -16.58 -23.19
N GLY A 164 5.62 -16.47 -24.06
CA GLY A 164 5.43 -16.85 -25.47
C GLY A 164 4.67 -15.90 -26.39
N SER A 165 4.15 -14.76 -25.91
CA SER A 165 3.21 -13.91 -26.68
C SER A 165 3.65 -12.45 -26.85
N TYR A 166 4.76 -12.08 -26.23
CA TYR A 166 5.38 -10.77 -26.37
C TYR A 166 6.85 -11.01 -26.65
N ASP A 167 7.20 -11.08 -27.93
CA ASP A 167 8.56 -11.48 -28.32
C ASP A 167 9.54 -10.32 -28.25
N THR A 168 9.06 -9.13 -27.86
CA THR A 168 9.88 -7.94 -27.71
C THR A 168 9.47 -7.06 -26.53
N PHE A 169 10.42 -6.26 -26.07
CA PHE A 169 10.21 -5.21 -25.08
C PHE A 169 9.13 -4.20 -25.53
N GLU A 170 9.12 -3.83 -26.81
CA GLU A 170 8.13 -2.91 -27.42
C GLU A 170 6.72 -3.49 -27.35
N SER A 171 6.58 -4.81 -27.48
CA SER A 171 5.29 -5.48 -27.40
C SER A 171 4.74 -5.44 -25.96
N THR A 172 5.62 -5.58 -24.96
CA THR A 172 5.26 -5.40 -23.55
C THR A 172 4.91 -3.95 -23.24
N GLU A 173 5.67 -2.98 -23.78
CA GLU A 173 5.35 -1.57 -23.66
C GLU A 173 3.98 -1.23 -24.26
N ARG A 174 3.69 -1.69 -25.48
CA ARG A 174 2.40 -1.50 -26.14
C ARG A 174 1.24 -2.04 -25.30
N PHE A 175 1.39 -3.25 -24.76
CA PHE A 175 0.38 -3.83 -23.87
C PHE A 175 0.20 -3.02 -22.58
N TRP A 176 1.29 -2.63 -21.92
CA TRP A 176 1.20 -1.81 -20.72
C TRP A 176 0.48 -0.50 -21.03
N ARG A 177 0.82 0.15 -22.15
CA ARG A 177 0.22 1.41 -22.59
C ARG A 177 -1.25 1.28 -23.01
N SER A 178 -1.76 0.10 -23.34
CA SER A 178 -3.19 -0.11 -23.59
C SER A 178 -4.01 -0.24 -22.30
N LEU A 179 -3.39 -0.48 -21.14
CA LEU A 179 -4.05 -0.43 -19.85
C LEU A 179 -4.44 1.01 -19.48
N GLY A 180 -5.60 1.21 -18.85
CA GLY A 180 -5.97 2.52 -18.33
C GLY A 180 -4.97 3.04 -17.28
N ILE A 181 -4.78 4.36 -17.21
CA ILE A 181 -3.82 5.00 -16.29
C ILE A 181 -4.03 4.59 -14.83
N ARG A 182 -5.29 4.41 -14.39
CA ARG A 182 -5.65 3.95 -13.05
C ARG A 182 -5.16 2.54 -12.74
N VAL A 183 -5.07 1.68 -13.75
CA VAL A 183 -4.54 0.32 -13.61
C VAL A 183 -3.02 0.39 -13.51
N ARG A 184 -2.37 1.07 -14.45
CA ARG A 184 -0.91 1.22 -14.47
C ARG A 184 -0.35 1.83 -13.19
N SER A 185 -1.02 2.84 -12.63
CA SER A 185 -0.60 3.51 -11.40
C SER A 185 -0.80 2.69 -10.12
N ARG A 186 -1.32 1.46 -10.22
CA ARG A 186 -1.61 0.58 -9.07
C ARG A 186 -1.00 -0.82 -9.23
N ARG A 187 -0.32 -1.09 -10.33
CA ARG A 187 0.19 -2.41 -10.68
C ARG A 187 1.69 -2.35 -10.86
N SER A 188 2.38 -3.29 -10.24
CA SER A 188 3.79 -3.50 -10.48
C SER A 188 3.99 -4.22 -11.80
N LEU A 189 5.09 -3.91 -12.49
CA LEU A 189 5.54 -4.59 -13.70
C LEU A 189 6.90 -5.23 -13.42
N THR A 190 7.13 -6.43 -13.93
CA THR A 190 8.47 -7.02 -14.02
C THR A 190 8.58 -7.69 -15.37
N THR A 191 9.64 -7.38 -16.11
CA THR A 191 9.92 -7.93 -17.43
C THR A 191 11.23 -8.70 -17.38
N TRP A 192 11.23 -9.85 -18.03
CA TRP A 192 12.38 -10.72 -18.22
C TRP A 192 12.58 -10.91 -19.71
N ALA A 193 13.77 -10.56 -20.19
CA ALA A 193 14.22 -10.89 -21.53
C ALA A 193 15.20 -12.07 -21.42
N PHE A 194 14.79 -13.25 -21.86
CA PHE A 194 15.68 -14.40 -21.99
C PHE A 194 15.99 -14.53 -23.50
N ARG A 195 17.16 -14.07 -23.96
CA ARG A 195 17.65 -14.11 -25.38
C ARG A 195 16.73 -13.50 -26.47
N SER A 196 17.25 -13.40 -27.70
CA SER A 196 16.51 -12.96 -28.91
C SER A 196 15.64 -14.06 -29.55
N ASP A 197 15.82 -15.31 -29.15
CA ASP A 197 15.16 -16.52 -29.67
C ASP A 197 14.22 -17.19 -28.66
N THR A 198 14.08 -16.63 -27.45
CA THR A 198 13.11 -17.08 -26.43
C THR A 198 12.13 -15.94 -26.10
N PRO A 199 10.87 -16.26 -25.79
CA PRO A 199 9.86 -15.23 -25.62
C PRO A 199 10.02 -14.46 -24.31
N TYR A 200 9.65 -13.18 -24.30
CA TYR A 200 9.72 -12.39 -23.07
C TYR A 200 8.70 -12.90 -22.07
N HIS A 201 9.13 -12.96 -20.81
CA HIS A 201 8.23 -13.18 -19.70
C HIS A 201 7.98 -11.84 -19.02
N TRP A 202 6.72 -11.48 -18.84
CA TRP A 202 6.41 -10.38 -17.91
C TRP A 202 5.40 -10.85 -16.88
N SER A 203 5.53 -10.30 -15.68
CA SER A 203 4.57 -10.44 -14.61
C SER A 203 4.04 -9.07 -14.21
N CYS A 204 2.72 -8.96 -14.15
CA CYS A 204 2.06 -7.84 -13.49
C CYS A 204 1.55 -8.32 -12.14
N ILE A 205 2.03 -7.69 -11.07
CA ILE A 205 1.65 -8.06 -9.70
C ILE A 205 0.83 -6.91 -9.11
N SER A 206 -0.30 -7.25 -8.50
CA SER A 206 -1.05 -6.31 -7.69
C SER A 206 -0.21 -5.87 -6.48
N ASN A 207 -0.12 -4.57 -6.21
CA ASN A 207 0.52 -4.08 -4.98
C ASN A 207 -0.25 -4.50 -3.72
N GLN A 208 -1.50 -4.92 -3.87
CA GLN A 208 -2.29 -5.54 -2.81
C GLN A 208 -2.08 -7.05 -2.89
N ARG A 209 -1.47 -7.64 -1.84
CA ARG A 209 -1.43 -9.09 -1.59
C ARG A 209 -2.88 -9.58 -1.42
N ILE A 210 -3.55 -9.88 -2.52
CA ILE A 210 -4.71 -10.75 -2.48
C ILE A 210 -4.10 -12.16 -2.48
N ALA A 211 -4.40 -12.95 -1.45
CA ALA A 211 -4.01 -14.35 -1.39
C ALA A 211 -4.36 -15.01 -2.72
N ASP A 212 -3.44 -15.80 -3.26
CA ASP A 212 -3.56 -16.41 -4.58
C ASP A 212 -4.59 -17.55 -4.53
N GLU A 213 -5.87 -17.21 -4.37
CA GLU A 213 -6.98 -18.10 -4.68
C GLU A 213 -7.10 -18.16 -6.20
N SER A 214 -6.15 -18.85 -6.82
CA SER A 214 -6.26 -19.30 -8.20
C SER A 214 -7.06 -20.60 -8.20
N ASP A 215 -8.33 -20.46 -8.53
CA ASP A 215 -9.12 -21.56 -9.07
C ASP A 215 -8.41 -22.03 -10.35
N ARG A 216 -7.89 -23.25 -10.32
CA ARG A 216 -7.07 -23.88 -11.37
C ARG A 216 -7.93 -24.24 -12.57
N GLN A 217 -8.26 -23.28 -13.42
CA GLN A 217 -8.79 -23.59 -14.75
C GLN A 217 -7.73 -23.41 -15.83
N ASP A 218 -7.29 -24.56 -16.34
CA ASP A 218 -6.42 -24.78 -17.48
C ASP A 218 -6.96 -24.13 -18.75
N HIS A 219 -6.32 -23.04 -19.18
CA HIS A 219 -6.36 -22.58 -20.56
C HIS A 219 -4.94 -22.42 -21.10
N GLY A 220 -4.34 -23.56 -21.48
CA GLY A 220 -3.53 -23.77 -22.69
C GLY A 220 -2.18 -23.06 -22.92
N VAL A 221 -1.88 -21.91 -22.31
CA VAL A 221 -0.64 -21.14 -22.61
C VAL A 221 0.07 -20.58 -21.35
N LEU A 222 -0.41 -20.93 -20.16
CA LEU A 222 0.17 -20.53 -18.88
C LEU A 222 0.88 -21.72 -18.23
N LYS A 223 2.12 -22.02 -18.65
CA LYS A 223 2.98 -22.93 -17.86
C LYS A 223 3.44 -22.19 -16.60
N PHE A 224 2.84 -22.55 -15.48
CA PHE A 224 3.29 -22.15 -14.14
C PHE A 224 4.53 -22.97 -13.78
N LEU A 225 5.61 -22.30 -13.37
CA LEU A 225 6.63 -22.94 -12.52
C LEU A 225 6.04 -23.05 -11.11
N PRO A 226 6.22 -24.17 -10.39
CA PRO A 226 5.82 -24.28 -9.00
C PRO A 226 6.61 -23.27 -8.16
N GLU A 227 5.89 -22.52 -7.33
CA GLU A 227 6.43 -21.58 -6.37
C GLU A 227 6.89 -22.37 -5.14
N GLU A 228 8.13 -22.86 -5.15
CA GLU A 228 8.87 -23.13 -3.92
C GLU A 228 9.75 -21.91 -3.64
N LEU A 229 9.26 -21.04 -2.77
CA LEU A 229 10.05 -20.15 -1.91
C LEU A 229 9.15 -19.70 -0.76
N ASP A 230 8.62 -20.68 -0.03
CA ASP A 230 8.34 -20.51 1.39
C ASP A 230 9.70 -20.29 2.07
N VAL A 231 10.00 -19.04 2.42
CA VAL A 231 11.06 -18.75 3.40
C VAL A 231 10.44 -19.00 4.77
N PRO A 232 10.85 -20.05 5.52
CA PRO A 232 10.29 -20.29 6.83
C PRO A 232 10.75 -19.18 7.78
N ALA A 233 9.79 -18.56 8.45
CA ALA A 233 10.06 -17.84 9.68
C ALA A 233 10.73 -18.81 10.65
N ARG A 234 12.04 -18.66 10.85
CA ARG A 234 12.77 -19.31 11.94
C ARG A 234 12.26 -18.73 13.27
N HIS A 235 11.21 -19.34 13.80
CA HIS A 235 11.09 -19.57 15.23
C HIS A 235 10.78 -21.04 15.48
N GLN A 236 11.58 -21.59 16.39
CA GLN A 236 11.50 -22.90 17.04
C GLN A 236 10.10 -23.50 17.06
N LEU A 237 9.97 -24.79 16.74
CA LEU A 237 9.20 -25.72 17.57
C LEU A 237 9.54 -27.16 17.21
N ALA A 238 10.06 -27.85 18.22
CA ALA A 238 10.23 -29.27 18.28
C ALA A 238 8.87 -30.00 18.13
N THR A 239 8.91 -31.11 17.39
CA THR A 239 8.07 -32.31 17.50
C THR A 239 6.71 -32.17 18.22
N SER A 240 5.68 -31.85 17.45
CA SER A 240 4.30 -31.54 17.90
C SER A 240 3.34 -32.74 18.06
N ARG A 241 3.82 -33.92 18.45
CA ARG A 241 2.90 -35.06 18.76
C ARG A 241 2.40 -35.10 20.21
N GLY A 242 2.95 -34.30 21.12
CA GLY A 242 2.52 -34.25 22.53
C GLY A 242 1.54 -33.13 22.91
N ARG A 243 1.44 -32.07 22.10
CA ARG A 243 0.73 -30.83 22.51
C ARG A 243 -0.79 -30.85 22.38
N TRP A 244 -1.35 -31.78 21.60
CA TRP A 244 -2.81 -31.88 21.45
C TRP A 244 -3.50 -32.33 22.75
N LEU A 245 -2.83 -33.16 23.56
CA LEU A 245 -3.37 -33.59 24.86
C LEU A 245 -3.35 -32.47 25.91
N GLU A 246 -2.36 -31.57 25.87
CA GLU A 246 -2.29 -30.41 26.76
C GLU A 246 -3.33 -29.35 26.43
N ILE A 247 -3.61 -29.12 25.13
CA ILE A 247 -4.63 -28.16 24.69
C ILE A 247 -6.04 -28.68 25.05
N LEU A 248 -6.31 -29.96 24.84
CA LEU A 248 -7.58 -30.57 25.26
C LEU A 248 -7.74 -30.56 26.80
N GLY A 249 -6.67 -30.84 27.54
CA GLY A 249 -6.67 -30.73 29.01
C GLY A 249 -6.94 -29.30 29.50
N GLY A 250 -6.35 -28.29 28.84
CA GLY A 250 -6.58 -26.88 29.16
C GLY A 250 -8.01 -26.43 28.91
N ILE A 251 -8.63 -26.85 27.79
CA ILE A 251 -10.02 -26.49 27.47
C ILE A 251 -11.01 -27.10 28.47
N VAL A 252 -10.78 -28.35 28.88
CA VAL A 252 -11.63 -29.01 29.90
C VAL A 252 -11.45 -28.35 31.26
N ALA A 253 -10.22 -28.02 31.66
CA ALA A 253 -9.95 -27.33 32.93
C ALA A 253 -10.56 -25.93 32.99
N ILE A 254 -10.49 -25.15 31.89
CA ILE A 254 -11.12 -23.82 31.80
C ILE A 254 -12.64 -23.94 31.84
N SER A 255 -13.22 -24.93 31.15
CA SER A 255 -14.67 -25.17 31.17
C SER A 255 -15.17 -25.56 32.56
N LEU A 256 -14.41 -26.40 33.28
CA LEU A 256 -14.72 -26.77 34.67
C LEU A 256 -14.56 -25.59 35.63
N ALA A 257 -13.54 -24.76 35.44
CA ALA A 257 -13.33 -23.56 36.25
C ALA A 257 -14.47 -22.54 36.05
N ILE A 258 -14.93 -22.34 34.81
CA ILE A 258 -16.08 -21.46 34.50
C ILE A 258 -17.37 -22.02 35.12
N MET A 259 -17.58 -23.34 35.09
CA MET A 259 -18.72 -23.98 35.76
C MET A 259 -18.67 -23.86 37.28
N LEU A 260 -17.49 -24.01 37.89
CA LEU A 260 -17.29 -23.84 39.34
C LEU A 260 -17.48 -22.38 39.77
N ILE A 261 -16.98 -21.42 39.00
CA ILE A 261 -17.22 -19.99 39.24
C ILE A 261 -18.71 -19.67 39.13
N ARG A 262 -19.42 -20.20 38.12
CA ARG A 262 -20.88 -20.03 38.01
C ARG A 262 -21.67 -20.71 39.15
N SER A 263 -21.19 -21.83 39.67
CA SER A 263 -21.80 -22.51 40.82
C SER A 263 -21.58 -21.74 42.13
N ILE A 264 -20.39 -21.16 42.33
CA ILE A 264 -20.05 -20.41 43.55
C ILE A 264 -20.68 -19.00 43.54
N PHE A 265 -20.86 -18.39 42.38
CA PHE A 265 -21.45 -17.04 42.24
C PHE A 265 -22.92 -17.05 41.77
N GLY A 266 -23.53 -18.22 41.62
CA GLY A 266 -24.91 -18.41 41.17
C GLY A 266 -25.94 -18.27 42.27
N ASN A 267 -26.07 -17.08 42.87
CA ASN A 267 -27.32 -16.58 43.46
C ASN A 267 -27.22 -15.10 43.91
N SER A 268 -26.57 -14.26 43.12
CA SER A 268 -26.83 -12.82 43.16
C SER A 268 -27.57 -12.43 41.90
N ALA A 269 -28.89 -12.33 42.02
CA ALA A 269 -29.72 -11.57 41.10
C ALA A 269 -29.20 -10.12 41.10
N SER A 270 -28.25 -9.82 40.20
CA SER A 270 -27.82 -8.46 39.97
C SER A 270 -28.92 -7.75 39.19
N LYS A 271 -29.36 -6.65 39.78
CA LYS A 271 -30.22 -5.64 39.17
C LYS A 271 -29.55 -5.11 37.90
N TYR A 272 -29.79 -5.74 36.77
CA TYR A 272 -29.75 -5.01 35.50
C TYR A 272 -31.03 -4.17 35.45
N GLY A 273 -30.93 -2.94 35.96
CA GLY A 273 -31.85 -1.89 35.55
C GLY A 273 -31.77 -1.72 34.03
N PRO A 274 -32.83 -1.19 33.39
CA PRO A 274 -32.81 -0.92 31.96
C PRO A 274 -31.54 -0.14 31.63
N ALA A 275 -30.83 -0.57 30.58
CA ALA A 275 -29.69 0.13 30.06
C ALA A 275 -30.07 1.61 29.93
N GLY A 276 -29.55 2.43 30.83
CA GLY A 276 -29.73 3.86 30.76
C GLY A 276 -29.25 4.27 29.37
N GLU A 277 -30.08 5.02 28.67
CA GLU A 277 -29.60 5.93 27.64
C GLU A 277 -28.48 6.75 28.28
N HIS A 278 -27.24 6.27 28.18
CA HIS A 278 -26.11 7.18 28.13
C HIS A 278 -26.33 7.95 26.85
N ALA A 279 -27.14 9.01 26.95
CA ALA A 279 -27.13 10.10 26.02
C ALA A 279 -25.65 10.38 25.81
N MET A 280 -25.15 10.04 24.61
CA MET A 280 -23.90 10.59 24.14
C MET A 280 -24.07 12.09 24.33
N THR A 281 -23.46 12.63 25.38
CA THR A 281 -23.29 14.06 25.55
C THR A 281 -22.66 14.50 24.25
N VAL A 282 -23.46 15.16 23.40
CA VAL A 282 -23.00 15.68 22.13
C VAL A 282 -21.76 16.49 22.49
N PRO A 283 -20.55 16.04 22.11
CA PRO A 283 -19.34 16.72 22.53
C PRO A 283 -19.46 18.14 22.06
N SER A 284 -19.21 19.09 22.98
CA SER A 284 -19.08 20.53 22.74
C SER A 284 -18.70 20.81 21.29
N ASP A 285 -19.38 21.77 20.64
CA ASP A 285 -19.06 22.32 19.33
C ASP A 285 -17.63 22.87 19.33
N ASP A 286 -16.67 21.95 19.22
CA ASP A 286 -15.27 22.25 19.34
C ASP A 286 -14.86 22.92 18.04
N VAL A 287 -14.53 24.20 18.15
CA VAL A 287 -14.28 25.09 17.01
C VAL A 287 -13.14 24.50 16.17
N ALA A 288 -13.29 24.56 14.84
CA ALA A 288 -12.24 24.13 13.93
C ALA A 288 -10.93 24.90 14.23
N PRO A 289 -9.75 24.26 14.08
CA PRO A 289 -8.48 24.95 14.28
C PRO A 289 -8.41 26.23 13.44
N ALA A 290 -7.96 27.34 14.03
CA ALA A 290 -7.76 28.57 13.28
C ALA A 290 -6.39 28.53 12.58
N ILE A 291 -6.31 28.88 11.30
CA ILE A 291 -5.05 28.85 10.54
C ILE A 291 -3.95 29.69 11.19
N GLY A 292 -4.32 30.85 11.77
CA GLY A 292 -3.40 31.77 12.43
C GLY A 292 -2.65 31.18 13.64
N SER A 293 -3.16 30.12 14.28
CA SER A 293 -2.45 29.48 15.39
C SER A 293 -1.27 28.60 14.94
N PHE A 294 -1.06 28.45 13.62
CA PHE A 294 -0.02 27.59 13.04
C PHE A 294 0.97 28.34 12.14
N GLU A 295 0.82 29.65 11.95
CA GLU A 295 1.68 30.43 11.04
C GLU A 295 3.15 30.45 11.47
N ALA A 296 3.44 30.39 12.77
CA ALA A 296 4.80 30.35 13.30
C ALA A 296 5.45 28.95 13.29
N ASN A 297 4.75 27.92 12.78
CA ASN A 297 5.17 26.53 12.91
C ASN A 297 5.90 26.04 11.66
N GLU A 298 7.10 26.54 11.45
CA GLU A 298 7.96 26.09 10.36
C GLU A 298 8.41 24.65 10.59
N MET A 299 8.07 23.76 9.65
CA MET A 299 8.58 22.39 9.61
C MET A 299 9.77 22.30 8.66
N PRO A 300 10.78 21.47 8.98
CA PRO A 300 11.85 21.15 8.03
C PRO A 300 11.31 20.65 6.69
N ARG A 301 11.98 21.00 5.58
CA ARG A 301 11.50 20.72 4.22
C ARG A 301 11.32 19.23 3.93
N ASP A 302 12.24 18.40 4.41
CA ASP A 302 12.17 16.94 4.30
C ASP A 302 10.93 16.35 5.03
N VAL A 303 10.57 16.91 6.18
CA VAL A 303 9.34 16.54 6.90
C VAL A 303 8.11 16.98 6.11
N GLN A 304 8.12 18.19 5.54
CA GLN A 304 7.03 18.66 4.68
C GLN A 304 6.83 17.75 3.46
N ASP A 305 7.92 17.38 2.80
CA ASP A 305 7.89 16.50 1.62
C ASP A 305 7.35 15.11 2.00
N TYR A 306 7.78 14.56 3.14
CA TYR A 306 7.23 13.30 3.68
C TYR A 306 5.72 13.40 3.97
N LEU A 307 5.27 14.44 4.68
CA LEU A 307 3.85 14.63 5.01
C LEU A 307 3.00 14.74 3.75
N ARG A 308 3.48 15.48 2.74
CA ARG A 308 2.78 15.66 1.47
C ARG A 308 2.65 14.34 0.73
N GLU A 309 3.74 13.60 0.60
CA GLU A 309 3.76 12.29 -0.05
C GLU A 309 2.77 11.33 0.64
N ARG A 310 2.73 11.34 1.98
CA ARG A 310 1.80 10.50 2.75
C ARG A 310 0.34 10.88 2.57
N LEU A 311 0.00 12.16 2.61
CA LEU A 311 -1.39 12.60 2.37
C LEU A 311 -1.85 12.26 0.95
N ILE A 312 -0.99 12.43 -0.05
CA ILE A 312 -1.28 12.04 -1.43
C ILE A 312 -1.50 10.52 -1.53
N ASP A 313 -0.60 9.71 -0.95
CA ASP A 313 -0.75 8.25 -0.93
C ASP A 313 -2.06 7.81 -0.27
N TRP A 314 -2.44 8.43 0.85
CA TRP A 314 -3.69 8.16 1.53
C TRP A 314 -4.92 8.54 0.70
N ALA A 315 -4.96 9.75 0.13
CA ALA A 315 -6.05 10.18 -0.74
C ALA A 315 -6.23 9.21 -1.92
N GLU A 316 -5.13 8.76 -2.53
CA GLU A 316 -5.15 7.81 -3.66
C GLU A 316 -5.66 6.41 -3.28
N ARG A 317 -5.23 5.89 -2.11
CA ARG A 317 -5.67 4.59 -1.58
C ARG A 317 -7.14 4.59 -1.21
N LEU A 318 -7.62 5.73 -0.70
CA LEU A 318 -9.03 6.00 -0.45
C LEU A 318 -9.84 6.20 -1.75
N GLY A 319 -9.17 6.23 -2.92
CA GLY A 319 -9.85 6.34 -4.21
C GLY A 319 -10.31 7.76 -4.53
N SER A 320 -9.83 8.77 -3.79
CA SER A 320 -10.00 10.17 -4.17
C SER A 320 -9.20 10.42 -5.45
N GLU A 321 -9.82 11.14 -6.40
CA GLU A 321 -9.13 11.59 -7.61
C GLU A 321 -7.92 12.44 -7.21
N PRO A 322 -6.73 12.21 -7.81
CA PRO A 322 -5.59 13.04 -7.54
C PRO A 322 -5.90 14.47 -7.95
N GLY A 323 -5.51 15.41 -7.10
CA GLY A 323 -5.60 16.81 -7.43
C GLY A 323 -4.64 17.23 -8.52
N ARG A 324 -4.89 18.44 -9.04
CA ARG A 324 -3.91 19.12 -9.89
C ARG A 324 -2.59 19.29 -9.14
N ALA A 325 -1.50 19.36 -9.89
CA ALA A 325 -0.11 19.47 -9.44
C ALA A 325 0.22 20.53 -8.37
N GLU A 326 -0.66 21.50 -8.13
CA GLU A 326 -0.44 22.65 -7.25
C GLU A 326 -1.22 22.54 -5.94
N THR A 327 -1.59 21.33 -5.53
CA THR A 327 -2.37 21.14 -4.31
C THR A 327 -1.55 21.37 -3.05
N GLY A 328 -2.02 22.29 -2.20
CA GLY A 328 -1.48 22.51 -0.86
C GLY A 328 -1.84 21.38 0.11
N PHE A 329 -1.18 21.34 1.27
CA PHE A 329 -1.38 20.32 2.31
C PHE A 329 -2.84 20.20 2.74
N ALA A 330 -3.51 21.33 2.96
CA ALA A 330 -4.90 21.33 3.41
C ALA A 330 -5.85 20.71 2.38
N MET A 331 -5.59 20.84 1.08
CA MET A 331 -6.43 20.21 0.07
C MET A 331 -6.28 18.69 0.05
N GLU A 332 -5.06 18.15 0.20
CA GLU A 332 -4.88 16.70 0.30
C GLU A 332 -5.47 16.15 1.61
N ALA A 333 -5.27 16.85 2.73
CA ALA A 333 -5.89 16.49 3.99
C ALA A 333 -7.43 16.55 3.93
N ALA A 334 -8.02 17.54 3.25
CA ALA A 334 -9.45 17.63 3.02
C ALA A 334 -9.99 16.44 2.22
N ARG A 335 -9.26 15.99 1.20
CA ARG A 335 -9.64 14.77 0.45
C ARG A 335 -9.59 13.52 1.29
N VAL A 336 -8.58 13.39 2.14
CA VAL A 336 -8.49 12.29 3.10
C VAL A 336 -9.70 12.36 4.04
N ALA A 337 -9.95 13.52 4.67
CA ALA A 337 -11.07 13.71 5.59
C ALA A 337 -12.43 13.37 4.94
N GLY A 338 -12.69 13.88 3.73
CA GLY A 338 -13.90 13.59 2.99
C GLY A 338 -14.07 12.10 2.68
N ALA A 339 -12.99 11.40 2.31
CA ALA A 339 -13.06 9.98 1.99
C ALA A 339 -13.11 9.05 3.21
N LEU A 340 -12.71 9.55 4.40
CA LEU A 340 -12.85 8.85 5.69
C LEU A 340 -14.27 8.94 6.25
N ARG A 341 -15.01 9.98 5.90
CA ARG A 341 -16.39 10.16 6.34
C ARG A 341 -17.30 9.17 5.61
N TYR A 342 -18.16 8.50 6.36
CA TYR A 342 -19.21 7.65 5.77
C TYR A 342 -20.47 8.48 5.54
N GLU A 343 -20.84 8.65 4.27
CA GLU A 343 -22.04 9.41 3.84
C GLU A 343 -23.19 8.49 3.40
N GLY A 344 -23.02 7.18 3.55
CA GLY A 344 -24.04 6.20 3.20
C GLY A 344 -25.14 6.07 4.28
N PRO A 345 -26.13 5.21 4.02
CA PRO A 345 -27.25 4.98 4.92
C PRO A 345 -26.80 4.37 6.27
N LEU A 346 -27.47 4.80 7.34
CA LEU A 346 -27.25 4.29 8.70
C LEU A 346 -28.10 3.04 8.93
N LEU A 347 -27.57 2.09 9.70
CA LEU A 347 -28.36 0.94 10.14
C LEU A 347 -29.47 1.39 11.10
N THR A 348 -30.71 1.00 10.82
CA THR A 348 -31.86 1.25 11.68
C THR A 348 -31.84 0.32 12.89
N SER A 349 -32.61 0.64 13.94
CA SER A 349 -32.72 -0.23 15.13
C SER A 349 -33.35 -1.60 14.83
N GLU A 350 -34.10 -1.71 13.74
CA GLU A 350 -34.75 -2.95 13.29
C GLU A 350 -33.74 -4.05 12.94
N PHE A 351 -32.55 -3.66 12.48
CA PHE A 351 -31.44 -4.56 12.17
C PHE A 351 -31.04 -5.49 13.32
N ARG A 352 -31.28 -5.09 14.58
CA ARG A 352 -30.95 -5.92 15.75
C ARG A 352 -31.82 -7.18 15.88
N ASN A 353 -32.99 -7.20 15.22
CA ASN A 353 -33.95 -8.28 15.36
C ASN A 353 -33.81 -9.36 14.26
N ASP A 354 -33.06 -9.08 13.19
CA ASP A 354 -32.95 -9.95 12.01
C ASP A 354 -31.80 -10.96 12.09
N GLY A 355 -31.10 -11.04 13.23
CA GLY A 355 -29.97 -11.94 13.41
C GLY A 355 -30.38 -13.37 13.77
N ASP A 356 -30.15 -14.32 12.86
CA ASP A 356 -30.39 -15.76 13.09
C ASP A 356 -29.46 -16.37 14.18
N SER A 357 -28.37 -15.67 14.55
CA SER A 357 -27.41 -16.14 15.55
C SER A 357 -26.92 -15.01 16.47
N LEU A 358 -26.55 -15.37 17.70
CA LEU A 358 -25.97 -14.44 18.67
C LEU A 358 -24.70 -13.75 18.14
N GLN A 359 -23.87 -14.50 17.38
CA GLN A 359 -22.64 -13.99 16.78
C GLN A 359 -22.93 -12.96 15.66
N SER A 360 -23.99 -13.18 14.87
CA SER A 360 -24.45 -12.22 13.87
C SER A 360 -24.92 -10.92 14.53
N VAL A 361 -25.62 -11.00 15.66
CA VAL A 361 -26.09 -9.83 16.43
C VAL A 361 -24.93 -9.05 17.06
N GLU A 362 -23.95 -9.71 17.67
CA GLU A 362 -22.76 -9.04 18.21
C GLU A 362 -21.95 -8.33 17.12
N THR A 363 -21.77 -9.00 15.97
CA THR A 363 -21.10 -8.42 14.81
C THR A 363 -21.89 -7.22 14.28
N ALA A 364 -23.21 -7.35 14.16
CA ALA A 364 -24.11 -6.29 13.76
C ALA A 364 -24.02 -5.03 14.65
N ILE A 365 -23.97 -5.22 15.97
CA ILE A 365 -23.80 -4.11 16.93
C ILE A 365 -22.46 -3.41 16.71
N ALA A 366 -21.38 -4.18 16.54
CA ALA A 366 -20.07 -3.61 16.24
C ALA A 366 -20.06 -2.81 14.92
N TYR A 367 -20.73 -3.31 13.88
CA TYR A 367 -20.93 -2.57 12.63
C TYR A 367 -21.68 -1.25 12.85
N ALA A 368 -22.80 -1.28 13.59
CA ALA A 368 -23.61 -0.10 13.87
C ALA A 368 -22.85 0.98 14.66
N ASP A 369 -21.99 0.59 15.61
CA ASP A 369 -21.14 1.52 16.36
C ASP A 369 -20.06 2.13 15.46
N LEU A 370 -19.43 1.33 14.60
CA LEU A 370 -18.42 1.82 13.67
C LEU A 370 -19.04 2.76 12.61
N ILE A 371 -20.22 2.42 12.07
CA ILE A 371 -20.96 3.28 11.13
C ILE A 371 -21.22 4.64 11.78
N ARG A 372 -21.79 4.63 12.99
CA ARG A 372 -22.07 5.85 13.75
C ARG A 372 -20.81 6.67 14.00
N ARG A 373 -19.67 6.01 14.25
CA ARG A 373 -18.39 6.70 14.42
C ARG A 373 -17.93 7.41 13.15
N HIS A 374 -17.90 6.71 12.01
CA HIS A 374 -17.44 7.28 10.73
C HIS A 374 -18.43 8.29 10.14
N SER A 375 -19.73 8.13 10.37
CA SER A 375 -20.74 9.12 9.96
C SER A 375 -20.69 10.39 10.83
N ALA A 376 -20.23 10.26 12.08
CA ALA A 376 -20.03 11.38 12.99
C ALA A 376 -18.73 12.17 12.75
N PHE A 377 -17.88 11.73 11.82
CA PHE A 377 -16.72 12.51 11.39
C PHE A 377 -17.17 13.86 10.83
N ARG A 378 -16.44 14.92 11.21
CA ARG A 378 -16.77 16.28 10.82
C ARG A 378 -16.35 16.53 9.37
N SER A 379 -17.13 17.33 8.65
CA SER A 379 -16.72 17.84 7.35
C SER A 379 -15.50 18.75 7.50
N TRP A 380 -14.64 18.77 6.49
CA TRP A 380 -13.58 19.77 6.42
C TRP A 380 -14.19 21.19 6.40
N PRO A 381 -13.65 22.17 7.13
CA PRO A 381 -14.18 23.53 7.13
C PRO A 381 -14.02 24.20 5.75
N ASP A 382 -15.07 24.84 5.24
CA ASP A 382 -15.19 25.39 3.85
C ASP A 382 -14.29 26.59 3.52
N ASP A 383 -13.16 26.80 4.22
CA ASP A 383 -12.23 27.92 3.97
C ASP A 383 -11.27 27.61 2.81
N HIS A 384 -11.83 27.24 1.65
CA HIS A 384 -11.09 26.79 0.47
C HIS A 384 -10.14 27.86 -0.09
N GLY A 385 -10.42 29.15 0.13
CA GLY A 385 -9.60 30.26 -0.33
C GLY A 385 -8.19 30.28 0.26
N ARG A 386 -7.98 29.66 1.43
CA ARG A 386 -6.66 29.59 2.12
C ARG A 386 -6.02 28.20 2.08
N ALA A 387 -6.67 27.21 1.46
CA ALA A 387 -6.24 25.82 1.51
C ALA A 387 -4.91 25.55 0.76
N THR A 388 -4.53 26.38 -0.20
CA THR A 388 -3.29 26.17 -0.99
C THR A 388 -2.04 26.61 -0.23
N THR A 389 -2.14 27.62 0.63
CA THR A 389 -1.01 28.19 1.40
C THR A 389 -0.98 27.74 2.86
N ALA A 390 -1.90 26.87 3.27
CA ALA A 390 -2.02 26.48 4.66
C ALA A 390 -0.79 25.68 5.16
N PRO A 391 -0.27 25.98 6.36
CA PRO A 391 0.84 25.23 6.94
C PRO A 391 0.53 23.73 7.09
N PRO A 392 1.52 22.83 6.96
CA PRO A 392 1.32 21.39 7.16
C PRO A 392 0.72 21.06 8.54
N ALA A 393 1.17 21.76 9.59
CA ALA A 393 0.66 21.58 10.95
C ALA A 393 -0.86 21.81 11.04
N TYR A 394 -1.35 22.87 10.39
CA TYR A 394 -2.78 23.19 10.32
C TYR A 394 -3.55 22.09 9.59
N ALA A 395 -3.03 21.60 8.46
CA ALA A 395 -3.69 20.56 7.68
C ALA A 395 -3.87 19.26 8.49
N LEU A 396 -2.82 18.83 9.21
CA LEU A 396 -2.88 17.65 10.07
C LEU A 396 -3.77 17.87 11.30
N ALA A 397 -3.71 19.04 11.95
CA ALA A 397 -4.56 19.36 13.09
C ALA A 397 -6.05 19.37 12.70
N THR A 398 -6.37 19.91 11.53
CA THR A 398 -7.73 19.93 10.99
C THR A 398 -8.20 18.53 10.60
N LEU A 399 -7.32 17.71 10.03
CA LEU A 399 -7.61 16.30 9.76
C LEU A 399 -7.90 15.51 11.06
N ALA A 400 -7.11 15.71 12.12
CA ALA A 400 -7.36 15.14 13.44
C ALA A 400 -8.69 15.63 14.06
N TRP A 401 -9.01 16.91 13.88
CA TRP A 401 -10.29 17.48 14.31
C TRP A 401 -11.47 16.85 13.57
N CYS A 402 -11.33 16.53 12.27
CA CYS A 402 -12.37 15.84 11.50
C CYS A 402 -12.72 14.46 12.09
N VAL A 403 -11.71 13.73 12.60
CA VAL A 403 -11.88 12.41 13.23
C VAL A 403 -12.08 12.49 14.76
N ARG A 404 -12.30 13.70 15.30
CA ARG A 404 -12.55 13.98 16.73
C ARG A 404 -11.42 13.52 17.67
N SER A 405 -10.17 13.70 17.29
CA SER A 405 -9.00 13.40 18.13
C SER A 405 -8.27 14.66 18.60
N ASP A 406 -8.56 15.11 19.83
CA ASP A 406 -7.92 16.29 20.44
C ASP A 406 -6.44 16.10 20.73
N GLU A 407 -6.04 14.86 21.01
CA GLU A 407 -4.65 14.52 21.25
C GLU A 407 -3.83 14.68 19.96
N LEU A 408 -4.28 14.06 18.86
CA LEU A 408 -3.63 14.18 17.56
C LEU A 408 -3.64 15.62 17.02
N LYS A 409 -4.71 16.38 17.34
CA LYS A 409 -4.80 17.82 17.04
C LYS A 409 -3.66 18.59 17.69
N LYS A 410 -3.35 18.31 18.97
CA LYS A 410 -2.23 18.93 19.70
C LYS A 410 -0.86 18.41 19.24
N GLU A 411 -0.76 17.16 18.83
CA GLU A 411 0.49 16.58 18.35
C GLU A 411 0.91 17.10 16.97
N ALA A 412 -0.04 17.43 16.09
CA ALA A 412 0.24 17.96 14.77
C ALA A 412 1.16 19.19 14.80
N SER A 413 1.02 20.07 15.80
CA SER A 413 1.89 21.24 15.96
C SER A 413 3.30 20.90 16.49
N ARG A 414 3.54 19.69 16.98
CA ARG A 414 4.81 19.26 17.59
C ARG A 414 5.69 18.45 16.65
N ILE A 415 5.20 18.09 15.46
CA ILE A 415 5.97 17.33 14.47
C ILE A 415 7.18 18.18 14.04
N ARG A 416 8.40 17.66 14.26
CA ARG A 416 9.65 18.30 13.85
C ARG A 416 10.55 17.37 13.05
N THR A 417 10.31 16.07 13.13
CA THR A 417 11.09 15.04 12.44
C THR A 417 10.17 14.12 11.63
N ILE A 418 10.75 13.37 10.69
CA ILE A 418 10.03 12.32 9.94
C ILE A 418 9.47 11.25 10.88
N GLU A 419 10.16 10.96 11.99
CA GLU A 419 9.72 9.98 12.98
C GLU A 419 8.50 10.47 13.77
N ASP A 420 8.44 11.75 14.11
CA ASP A 420 7.22 12.35 14.71
C ASP A 420 6.04 12.25 13.75
N ALA A 421 6.28 12.52 12.46
CA ALA A 421 5.26 12.43 11.43
C ALA A 421 4.75 10.98 11.24
N ARG A 422 5.65 9.99 11.24
CA ARG A 422 5.30 8.55 11.20
C ARG A 422 4.41 8.17 12.37
N ARG A 423 4.87 8.47 13.59
CA ARG A 423 4.12 8.20 14.81
C ARG A 423 2.73 8.85 14.78
N TRP A 424 2.64 10.10 14.30
CA TRP A 424 1.36 10.78 14.16
C TRP A 424 0.42 10.04 13.20
N PHE A 425 0.91 9.61 12.03
CA PHE A 425 0.10 8.86 11.07
C PHE A 425 -0.33 7.49 11.59
N ASP A 426 0.55 6.76 12.29
CA ASP A 426 0.23 5.46 12.88
C ASP A 426 -0.88 5.61 13.93
N ARG A 427 -0.74 6.57 14.85
CA ARG A 427 -1.78 6.88 15.85
C ARG A 427 -3.08 7.39 15.22
N PHE A 428 -2.98 8.16 14.14
CA PHE A 428 -4.15 8.58 13.38
C PHE A 428 -4.88 7.37 12.80
N LEU A 429 -4.17 6.41 12.20
CA LEU A 429 -4.77 5.18 11.69
C LEU A 429 -5.41 4.34 12.78
N GLU A 430 -4.78 4.23 13.95
CA GLU A 430 -5.37 3.54 15.11
C GLU A 430 -6.67 4.22 15.59
N SER A 431 -6.74 5.55 15.51
CA SER A 431 -7.93 6.32 15.91
C SER A 431 -9.12 6.15 14.96
N VAL A 432 -8.83 5.95 13.66
CA VAL A 432 -9.83 5.77 12.61
C VAL A 432 -10.22 4.30 12.46
N LEU A 433 -9.24 3.40 12.51
CA LEU A 433 -9.42 1.96 12.38
C LEU A 433 -8.90 1.24 13.64
N PRO A 434 -9.78 1.00 14.62
CA PRO A 434 -9.42 0.23 15.80
C PRO A 434 -8.71 -1.08 15.44
N ALA A 435 -7.71 -1.47 16.23
CA ALA A 435 -6.94 -2.70 16.04
C ALA A 435 -7.83 -3.96 16.01
N SER A 436 -9.02 -3.89 16.62
CA SER A 436 -10.03 -4.96 16.66
C SER A 436 -10.74 -5.22 15.32
N ILE A 437 -10.48 -4.41 14.28
CA ILE A 437 -10.99 -4.66 12.93
C ILE A 437 -9.88 -5.40 12.16
N PRO A 438 -9.91 -6.75 12.06
CA PRO A 438 -9.01 -7.50 11.19
C PRO A 438 -9.20 -7.04 9.73
N HIS A 439 -8.25 -7.37 8.84
CA HIS A 439 -8.10 -6.89 7.45
C HIS A 439 -9.30 -7.12 6.48
N GLY A 440 -10.49 -6.67 6.88
CA GLY A 440 -11.80 -7.06 6.35
C GLY A 440 -12.65 -7.63 7.49
N LEU A 441 -13.80 -6.99 7.76
CA LEU A 441 -14.81 -7.60 8.61
C LEU A 441 -15.45 -8.78 7.86
N PRO A 442 -15.70 -9.92 8.52
CA PRO A 442 -16.32 -11.07 7.87
C PRO A 442 -17.73 -10.71 7.36
N PRO A 443 -18.20 -11.38 6.29
CA PRO A 443 -19.59 -11.28 5.89
C PRO A 443 -20.50 -11.72 7.04
N THR A 444 -21.60 -11.00 7.22
CA THR A 444 -22.50 -11.22 8.37
C THR A 444 -23.65 -12.17 8.05
N GLY A 445 -23.86 -12.49 6.77
CA GLY A 445 -25.03 -13.20 6.27
C GLY A 445 -26.27 -12.31 6.15
N LEU A 446 -26.22 -11.10 6.74
CA LEU A 446 -27.31 -10.12 6.75
C LEU A 446 -27.26 -9.18 5.53
N GLU A 447 -26.25 -9.31 4.66
CA GLU A 447 -26.11 -8.47 3.47
C GLU A 447 -27.29 -8.62 2.48
N GLY A 448 -28.02 -9.73 2.54
CA GLY A 448 -29.20 -9.96 1.69
C GLY A 448 -30.41 -9.12 2.11
N SER A 449 -30.58 -8.89 3.41
CA SER A 449 -31.68 -8.09 3.98
C SER A 449 -31.27 -6.63 4.23
N HIS A 450 -29.97 -6.36 4.37
CA HIS A 450 -29.43 -5.04 4.71
C HIS A 450 -28.31 -4.63 3.73
N PRO A 451 -28.65 -4.13 2.53
CA PRO A 451 -27.66 -3.72 1.52
C PRO A 451 -26.71 -2.60 2.00
N GLU A 452 -27.09 -1.83 3.01
CA GLU A 452 -26.30 -0.79 3.67
C GLU A 452 -24.99 -1.34 4.25
N LEU A 453 -25.00 -2.60 4.73
CA LEU A 453 -23.80 -3.28 5.21
C LEU A 453 -22.78 -3.52 4.09
N ILE A 454 -23.24 -3.76 2.87
CA ILE A 454 -22.36 -3.97 1.72
C ILE A 454 -21.63 -2.65 1.42
N GLU A 455 -22.36 -1.54 1.36
CA GLU A 455 -21.79 -0.22 1.13
C GLU A 455 -20.79 0.17 2.22
N TYR A 456 -21.15 -0.05 3.48
CA TYR A 456 -20.27 0.26 4.59
C TYR A 456 -19.04 -0.65 4.64
N ARG A 457 -19.17 -1.94 4.33
CA ARG A 457 -18.02 -2.85 4.22
C ARG A 457 -17.07 -2.43 3.10
N LEU A 458 -17.59 -1.94 1.97
CA LEU A 458 -16.77 -1.37 0.89
C LEU A 458 -16.06 -0.10 1.35
N HIS A 459 -16.71 0.74 2.16
CA HIS A 459 -16.10 1.91 2.79
C HIS A 459 -14.98 1.50 3.77
N LEU A 460 -15.22 0.56 4.69
CA LEU A 460 -14.18 0.06 5.60
C LEU A 460 -13.02 -0.59 4.85
N SER A 461 -13.31 -1.37 3.82
CA SER A 461 -12.29 -2.00 2.97
C SER A 461 -11.44 -0.97 2.23
N ARG A 462 -11.96 0.23 1.98
CA ARG A 462 -11.22 1.36 1.41
C ARG A 462 -10.33 2.02 2.46
N ILE A 463 -10.83 2.27 3.67
CA ILE A 463 -10.02 2.82 4.78
C ILE A 463 -8.92 1.84 5.18
N ALA A 464 -9.21 0.53 5.22
CA ALA A 464 -8.26 -0.52 5.58
C ALA A 464 -7.02 -0.57 4.69
N ARG A 465 -7.07 0.01 3.48
CA ARG A 465 -5.91 0.13 2.57
C ARG A 465 -4.86 1.12 3.07
N LEU A 466 -5.19 1.94 4.06
CA LEU A 466 -4.25 2.89 4.65
C LEU A 466 -3.24 2.22 5.58
N LYS A 467 -3.62 1.07 6.17
CA LYS A 467 -2.68 0.12 6.81
C LYS A 467 -1.84 -0.53 5.70
#